data_AF-A0A318HZE9-F1
#
_entry.id   AF-A0A318HZE9-F1
#
_cell.length_a   1.000
_cell.length_b   1.000
_cell.length_c   1.000
_cell.angle_alpha   90.00
_cell.angle_beta   90.00
_cell.angle_gamma   90.00
#
_symmetry.space_group_name_H-M   'P 1'
#
loop_
_entity.id
_entity.type
_entity.pdbx_description
1 polymer ?
#
loop_
_entity_poly.entity_id
_entity_poly.type
_entity_poly.pdbx_seq_one_letter_code
_entity_poly.pdbx_strand_id
1 'polypeptide(L)'
;MKHKILLWLMLFFFPLALGTACNTEVDLKSIRYEGEFLIREGKGWPYNIIRVTKSSSSKGVPVGVTLGFVGTEYDKKISEGDIVHFHVIDFKELQGPRTADLRWPMFIGIVEFYDN
;
A
#
# COMPACT_ATOMS: atom_id res chain seq x y z
N MET A 1 31.02 46.72 -26.13
CA MET A 1 30.43 45.37 -26.32
C MET A 1 30.91 44.41 -25.23
N LYS A 2 30.39 44.47 -23.99
CA LYS A 2 30.79 43.53 -22.91
C LYS A 2 29.65 43.12 -21.96
N HIS A 3 28.40 43.55 -22.22
CA HIS A 3 27.28 43.33 -21.29
C HIS A 3 26.16 42.44 -21.84
N LYS A 4 26.29 41.93 -23.07
CA LYS A 4 25.27 41.05 -23.69
C LYS A 4 25.41 39.57 -23.33
N ILE A 5 26.58 39.14 -22.85
CA ILE A 5 26.90 37.73 -22.58
C ILE A 5 26.45 37.31 -21.18
N LEU A 6 26.40 38.23 -20.21
CA LEU A 6 26.04 37.92 -18.83
C LEU A 6 24.54 37.61 -18.65
N LEU A 7 23.67 38.28 -19.44
CA LEU A 7 22.22 38.09 -19.39
C LEU A 7 21.77 36.71 -19.91
N TRP A 8 22.57 36.07 -20.77
CA TRP A 8 22.27 34.73 -21.28
C TRP A 8 22.59 33.60 -20.29
N LEU A 9 23.45 33.86 -19.30
CA LEU A 9 23.85 32.84 -18.31
C LEU A 9 22.84 32.66 -17.18
N MET A 10 21.99 33.66 -16.90
CA MET A 10 20.92 33.51 -15.89
C MET A 10 19.72 32.71 -16.37
N LEU A 11 19.54 32.57 -17.70
CA LEU A 11 18.41 31.80 -18.26
C LEU A 11 18.67 30.27 -18.23
N PHE A 12 19.92 29.85 -18.08
CA PHE A 12 20.31 28.43 -18.12
C PHE A 12 20.24 27.72 -16.76
N PHE A 13 20.11 28.47 -15.66
CA PHE A 13 19.92 27.91 -14.31
C PHE A 13 18.44 27.81 -13.90
N PHE A 14 17.52 28.18 -14.79
CA PHE A 14 16.08 28.10 -14.52
C PHE A 14 15.34 27.13 -15.45
N PRO A 15 15.72 25.84 -15.45
CA PRO A 15 14.71 24.83 -15.68
C PRO A 15 14.67 23.84 -14.50
N LEU A 16 13.45 23.56 -14.04
CA LEU A 16 13.08 22.31 -13.37
C LEU A 16 13.50 22.15 -11.90
N ALA A 17 13.08 23.08 -11.04
CA ALA A 17 12.84 22.74 -9.62
C ALA A 17 11.42 23.08 -9.14
N LEU A 18 10.52 23.43 -10.07
CA LEU A 18 9.09 23.17 -9.88
C LEU A 18 8.82 21.72 -10.28
N GLY A 19 9.53 20.78 -9.64
CA GLY A 19 8.93 19.50 -9.34
C GLY A 19 7.82 19.81 -8.34
N THR A 20 6.69 20.31 -8.82
CA THR A 20 5.45 20.15 -8.08
C THR A 20 5.36 18.64 -7.91
N ALA A 21 5.74 18.17 -6.72
CA ALA A 21 5.35 16.85 -6.28
C ALA A 21 3.85 16.86 -6.52
N CYS A 22 3.43 16.16 -7.57
CA CYS A 22 2.03 15.91 -7.84
C CYS A 22 1.64 15.01 -6.68
N ASN A 23 1.35 15.62 -5.53
CA ASN A 23 0.67 15.02 -4.40
C ASN A 23 -0.77 14.84 -4.88
N THR A 24 -0.94 14.06 -5.95
CA THR A 24 -2.21 13.42 -6.23
C THR A 24 -2.34 12.44 -5.09
N GLU A 25 -3.12 12.88 -4.10
CA GLU A 25 -3.65 12.04 -3.04
C GLU A 25 -4.04 10.70 -3.67
N VAL A 26 -3.39 9.64 -3.21
CA VAL A 26 -3.53 8.32 -3.84
C VAL A 26 -4.94 7.84 -3.53
N ASP A 27 -5.78 7.71 -4.56
CA ASP A 27 -7.08 7.07 -4.41
C ASP A 27 -6.87 5.57 -4.18
N LEU A 28 -6.75 5.18 -2.91
CA LEU A 28 -6.49 3.79 -2.51
C LEU A 28 -7.63 2.85 -2.93
N LYS A 29 -8.87 3.34 -3.02
CA LYS A 29 -10.03 2.55 -3.46
C LYS A 29 -9.94 2.15 -4.93
N SER A 30 -9.22 2.92 -5.75
CA SER A 30 -8.99 2.55 -7.16
C SER A 30 -8.01 1.38 -7.34
N ILE A 31 -7.21 1.06 -6.30
CA ILE A 31 -6.21 0.01 -6.37
C ILE A 31 -6.87 -1.34 -6.08
N ARG A 32 -6.67 -2.29 -6.98
CA ARG A 32 -7.16 -3.67 -6.86
C ARG A 32 -6.04 -4.55 -6.32
N TYR A 33 -6.34 -5.28 -5.25
CA TYR A 33 -5.41 -6.25 -4.67
C TYR A 33 -5.93 -7.67 -4.79
N GLU A 34 -4.98 -8.59 -4.88
CA GLU A 34 -5.15 -10.02 -4.65
C GLU A 34 -4.23 -10.39 -3.47
N GLY A 35 -4.70 -11.26 -2.59
CA GLY A 35 -3.89 -11.74 -1.50
C GLY A 35 -4.29 -13.12 -1.02
N GLU A 36 -3.35 -13.78 -0.35
CA GLU A 36 -3.52 -15.08 0.29
C GLU A 36 -3.84 -14.86 1.76
N PHE A 37 -4.95 -15.42 2.23
CA PHE A 37 -5.35 -15.34 3.64
C PHE A 37 -4.48 -16.26 4.49
N LEU A 38 -3.75 -15.71 5.46
CA LEU A 38 -2.75 -16.47 6.24
C LEU A 38 -3.25 -16.88 7.62
N ILE A 39 -3.85 -15.94 8.35
CA ILE A 39 -4.22 -16.14 9.76
C ILE A 39 -5.56 -15.47 10.01
N ARG A 40 -6.46 -16.18 10.68
CA ARG A 40 -7.69 -15.59 11.23
C ARG A 40 -7.47 -15.04 12.64
N GLU A 41 -8.09 -13.91 12.94
CA GLU A 41 -8.17 -13.35 14.29
C GLU A 41 -8.63 -14.42 15.30
N GLY A 42 -7.98 -14.48 16.47
CA GLY A 42 -8.17 -15.56 17.43
C GLY A 42 -7.52 -15.29 18.79
N LYS A 43 -7.57 -16.26 19.72
CA LYS A 43 -7.06 -16.08 21.10
C LYS A 43 -5.56 -15.73 21.09
N GLY A 44 -5.26 -14.44 21.26
CA GLY A 44 -3.91 -13.89 21.32
C GLY A 44 -3.50 -13.07 20.10
N TRP A 45 -4.34 -12.98 19.05
CA TRP A 45 -4.05 -12.20 17.85
C TRP A 45 -5.23 -11.33 17.43
N PRO A 46 -5.12 -9.99 17.44
CA PRO A 46 -6.24 -9.08 17.22
C PRO A 46 -6.48 -8.74 15.74
N TYR A 47 -5.80 -9.41 14.81
CA TYR A 47 -5.90 -9.13 13.38
C TYR A 47 -6.07 -10.40 12.57
N ASN A 48 -6.87 -10.35 11.52
CA ASN A 48 -6.73 -11.24 10.38
C ASN A 48 -5.51 -10.81 9.56
N ILE A 49 -4.84 -11.73 8.86
CA ILE A 49 -3.64 -11.42 8.07
C ILE A 49 -3.81 -11.92 6.65
N ILE A 50 -3.54 -11.04 5.69
CA ILE A 50 -3.42 -11.36 4.28
C ILE A 50 -2.01 -11.05 3.80
N ARG A 51 -1.43 -11.95 3.02
CA ARG A 51 -0.23 -11.67 2.24
C ARG A 51 -0.63 -11.08 0.90
N VAL A 52 -0.13 -9.90 0.57
CA VAL A 52 -0.40 -9.26 -0.72
C VAL A 52 0.35 -10.01 -1.82
N THR A 53 -0.37 -10.62 -2.75
CA THR A 53 0.21 -11.39 -3.87
C THR A 53 0.20 -10.60 -5.17
N LYS A 54 -0.80 -9.73 -5.39
CA LYS A 54 -0.85 -8.80 -6.53
C LYS A 54 -1.43 -7.45 -6.14
N SER A 55 -1.02 -6.43 -6.88
CA SER A 55 -1.57 -5.07 -6.82
C SER A 55 -1.61 -4.48 -8.22
N SER A 56 -2.68 -3.74 -8.55
CA SER A 56 -2.76 -2.97 -9.79
C SER A 56 -1.91 -1.69 -9.78
N SER A 57 -1.32 -1.32 -8.64
CA SER A 57 -0.55 -0.08 -8.47
C SER A 57 0.58 -0.22 -7.45
N SER A 58 1.66 0.54 -7.64
CA SER A 58 2.77 0.62 -6.69
C SER A 58 2.58 1.68 -5.59
N LYS A 59 1.45 2.40 -5.59
CA LYS A 59 1.22 3.56 -4.71
C LYS A 59 0.58 3.23 -3.35
N GLY A 60 0.22 1.98 -3.09
CA GLY A 60 -0.41 1.54 -1.83
C GLY A 60 0.41 0.46 -1.11
N VAL A 61 -0.26 -0.56 -0.56
CA VAL A 61 0.43 -1.65 0.17
C VAL A 61 1.29 -2.46 -0.81
N PRO A 62 2.60 -2.64 -0.56
CA PRO A 62 3.49 -3.35 -1.47
C PRO A 62 3.12 -4.83 -1.66
N VAL A 63 3.43 -5.39 -2.83
CA VAL A 63 3.35 -6.85 -3.04
C VAL A 63 4.44 -7.55 -2.22
N GLY A 64 4.11 -8.71 -1.65
CA GLY A 64 5.02 -9.55 -0.88
C GLY A 64 5.04 -9.29 0.63
N VAL A 65 4.32 -8.26 1.10
CA VAL A 65 4.17 -7.94 2.53
C VAL A 65 2.85 -8.47 3.07
N THR A 66 2.70 -8.40 4.40
CA THR A 66 1.48 -8.78 5.10
C THR A 66 0.71 -7.56 5.60
N LEU A 67 -0.60 -7.60 5.39
CA LEU A 67 -1.57 -6.63 5.84
C LEU A 67 -2.47 -7.28 6.89
N GLY A 68 -2.43 -6.73 8.10
CA GLY A 68 -3.36 -7.03 9.17
C GLY A 68 -4.62 -6.18 9.05
N PHE A 69 -5.79 -6.74 9.34
CA PHE A 69 -7.03 -5.98 9.39
C PHE A 69 -7.96 -6.52 10.47
N VAL A 70 -8.80 -5.64 11.00
CA VAL A 70 -9.86 -5.98 11.97
C VAL A 70 -11.18 -6.01 11.21
N GLY A 71 -11.98 -7.04 11.44
CA GLY A 71 -13.30 -7.11 10.82
C GLY A 71 -13.69 -8.54 10.48
N THR A 72 -14.98 -8.83 10.65
CA THR A 72 -15.63 -10.09 10.29
C THR A 72 -16.36 -10.00 8.94
N GLU A 73 -16.24 -8.87 8.23
CA GLU A 73 -17.13 -8.48 7.12
C GLU A 73 -16.95 -9.26 5.82
N TYR A 74 -16.06 -10.26 5.77
CA TYR A 74 -16.17 -11.27 4.73
C TYR A 74 -17.08 -12.39 5.23
N ASP A 75 -18.36 -12.28 4.88
CA ASP A 75 -19.41 -13.25 5.20
C ASP A 75 -19.11 -14.67 4.68
N LYS A 76 -18.16 -14.81 3.74
CA LYS A 76 -17.70 -16.11 3.27
C LYS A 76 -16.74 -16.73 4.29
N LYS A 77 -16.85 -18.04 4.51
CA LYS A 77 -15.89 -18.81 5.30
C LYS A 77 -14.52 -18.81 4.60
N ILE A 78 -13.72 -17.76 4.80
CA ILE A 78 -12.32 -17.74 4.35
C ILE A 78 -11.49 -18.67 5.21
N SER A 79 -10.81 -19.62 4.60
CA SER A 79 -9.84 -20.50 5.24
C SER A 79 -8.42 -20.00 5.00
N GLU A 80 -7.47 -20.44 5.83
CA GLU A 80 -6.05 -20.21 5.55
C GLU A 80 -5.69 -20.82 4.18
N GLY A 81 -4.95 -20.05 3.37
CA GLY A 81 -4.57 -20.39 1.99
C GLY A 81 -5.56 -19.91 0.92
N ASP A 82 -6.75 -19.42 1.29
CA ASP A 82 -7.71 -18.90 0.31
C ASP A 82 -7.21 -17.61 -0.34
N ILE A 83 -7.51 -17.46 -1.63
CA ILE A 83 -7.22 -16.23 -2.38
C ILE A 83 -8.41 -15.29 -2.30
N VAL A 84 -8.16 -14.05 -1.89
CA VAL A 84 -9.16 -13.00 -1.70
C VAL A 84 -8.83 -11.77 -2.54
N HIS A 85 -9.87 -11.08 -2.98
CA HIS A 85 -9.77 -9.82 -3.72
C HIS A 85 -10.30 -8.68 -2.87
N PHE A 86 -9.56 -7.59 -2.78
CA PHE A 86 -9.89 -6.50 -1.87
C PHE A 86 -9.34 -5.15 -2.33
N HIS A 87 -9.94 -4.11 -1.76
CA HIS A 87 -9.46 -2.73 -1.76
C HIS A 87 -8.91 -2.40 -0.38
N VAL A 88 -7.89 -1.55 -0.36
CA VAL A 88 -7.39 -0.95 0.89
C VAL A 88 -8.03 0.42 1.00
N ILE A 89 -8.74 0.67 2.10
CA ILE A 89 -9.39 1.96 2.35
C ILE A 89 -8.43 2.91 3.03
N ASP A 90 -7.70 2.39 4.01
CA ASP A 90 -6.67 3.10 4.76
C ASP A 90 -5.68 2.08 5.32
N PHE A 91 -4.42 2.48 5.52
CA PHE A 91 -3.39 1.63 6.11
C PHE A 91 -2.27 2.44 6.75
N LYS A 92 -1.61 1.83 7.72
CA LYS A 92 -0.38 2.35 8.33
C LYS A 92 0.62 1.23 8.54
N GLU A 93 1.91 1.56 8.48
CA GLU A 93 2.97 0.61 8.84
C GLU A 93 2.87 0.29 10.34
N LEU A 94 2.91 -1.01 10.66
CA LEU A 94 2.93 -1.49 12.03
C LEU A 94 4.39 -1.70 12.46
N GLN A 95 4.84 -0.91 13.42
CA GLN A 95 6.14 -1.11 14.07
C GLN A 95 6.09 -2.40 14.90
N GLY A 96 6.77 -3.45 14.44
CA GLY A 96 6.79 -4.74 15.12
C GLY A 96 7.86 -5.68 14.56
N PRO A 97 8.00 -6.88 15.13
CA PRO A 97 9.01 -7.84 14.70
C PRO A 97 8.78 -8.23 13.24
N ARG A 98 9.82 -8.08 12.41
CA ARG A 98 9.84 -8.67 11.07
C ARG A 98 10.19 -10.15 11.20
N THR A 99 9.18 -10.99 11.21
CA THR A 99 9.35 -12.44 11.33
C THR A 99 9.42 -13.08 9.95
N ALA A 100 10.27 -14.09 9.79
CA ALA A 100 10.46 -14.79 8.51
C ALA A 100 9.23 -15.60 8.08
N ASP A 101 8.36 -15.95 9.02
CA ASP A 101 7.13 -16.70 8.80
C ASP A 101 5.96 -15.82 8.32
N LEU A 102 6.17 -14.49 8.20
CA LEU A 102 5.16 -13.51 7.80
C LEU A 102 3.89 -13.53 8.68
N ARG A 103 3.96 -14.11 9.88
CA ARG A 103 2.83 -14.16 10.81
C ARG A 103 2.62 -12.86 11.56
N TRP A 104 3.57 -11.93 11.49
CA TRP A 104 3.39 -10.56 11.96
C TRP A 104 2.98 -9.63 10.80
N PRO A 105 1.89 -8.85 10.92
CA PRO A 105 1.50 -7.91 9.89
C PRO A 105 2.50 -6.75 9.81
N MET A 106 3.01 -6.47 8.61
CA MET A 106 3.86 -5.30 8.37
C MET A 106 3.05 -4.00 8.29
N PHE A 107 1.82 -4.11 7.79
CA PHE A 107 0.86 -3.02 7.75
C PHE A 107 -0.39 -3.42 8.49
N ILE A 108 -1.11 -2.46 9.06
CA ILE A 108 -2.49 -2.65 9.49
C ILE A 108 -3.40 -1.66 8.77
N GLY A 109 -4.59 -2.11 8.40
CA GLY A 109 -5.49 -1.28 7.62
C GLY A 109 -6.94 -1.73 7.65
N ILE A 110 -7.76 -0.95 6.94
CA ILE A 110 -9.16 -1.23 6.67
C ILE A 110 -9.23 -1.77 5.24
N VAL A 111 -9.86 -2.92 5.07
CA VAL A 111 -10.03 -3.58 3.78
C VAL A 111 -11.50 -3.74 3.45
N GLU A 112 -11.83 -3.57 2.17
CA GLU A 112 -13.16 -3.84 1.62
C GLU A 112 -13.01 -4.91 0.55
N PHE A 113 -13.62 -6.06 0.77
CA PHE A 113 -13.51 -7.16 -0.17
C PHE A 113 -14.55 -7.05 -1.29
N TYR A 114 -14.24 -7.64 -2.44
CA TYR A 114 -15.17 -7.75 -3.56
C TYR A 114 -15.09 -9.14 -4.20
N ASP A 115 -16.18 -9.51 -4.87
CA ASP A 115 -16.21 -10.67 -5.74
C ASP A 115 -15.74 -10.24 -7.14
N ASN A 116 -14.90 -11.06 -7.75
CA ASN A 116 -14.38 -10.83 -9.10
C ASN A 116 -15.44 -11.19 -10.16
#